data_AF-A0A7V9Z535-F1
#
_entry.id   AF-A0A7V9Z535-F1
#
_cell.length_a   1.000
_cell.length_b   1.000
_cell.length_c   1.000
_cell.angle_alpha   90.00
_cell.angle_beta   90.00
_cell.angle_gamma   90.00
#
_symmetry.space_group_name_H-M   'P 1'
#
loop_
_entity.id
_entity.type
_entity.pdbx_description
1 polymer ?
#
loop_
_entity_poly.entity_id
_entity_poly.type
_entity_poly.pdbx_seq_one_letter_code
_entity_poly.pdbx_strand_id
1 'polypeptide(L)' 'MKNKIVAGLLAILLGGLGIHKFYLGKLGQGILYLLFSWTGIPSIIGFIEGILYLVKSDEKFNQKYNYHLED' A
#
# COMPACT_ATOMS: atom_id res chain seq x y z
N MET A 1 -12.92 6.12 4.66
CA MET A 1 -12.29 4.85 5.06
C MET A 1 -11.62 4.19 3.85
N LYS A 2 -10.36 3.80 3.98
CA LYS A 2 -9.56 3.07 2.99
C LYS A 2 -9.91 1.59 3.06
N ASN A 3 -9.95 0.90 1.91
CA ASN A 3 -10.26 -0.52 1.82
C ASN A 3 -8.98 -1.35 1.61
N LYS A 4 -8.80 -2.43 2.41
CA LYS A 4 -7.62 -3.31 2.33
C LYS A 4 -7.52 -4.06 1.01
N ILE A 5 -8.66 -4.42 0.41
CA ILE A 5 -8.72 -5.14 -0.87
C ILE A 5 -8.20 -4.23 -1.98
N VAL A 6 -8.64 -2.97 -1.99
CA VAL A 6 -8.17 -1.97 -2.95
C VAL A 6 -6.68 -1.70 -2.75
N ALA A 7 -6.21 -1.54 -1.51
CA ALA A 7 -4.80 -1.36 -1.23
C ALA A 7 -3.95 -2.56 -1.68
N GLY A 8 -4.44 -3.78 -1.47
CA GLY A 8 -3.78 -5.02 -1.89
C GLY A 8 -3.73 -5.18 -3.42
N LEU A 9 -4.84 -4.90 -4.10
CA LEU A 9 -4.92 -4.97 -5.56
C LEU A 9 -4.03 -3.92 -6.22
N LEU A 10 -4.02 -2.69 -5.71
CA LEU A 10 -3.11 -1.64 -6.15
C LEU A 10 -1.65 -2.03 -5.93
N ALA A 11 -1.34 -2.70 -4.82
CA ALA A 11 0.02 -3.13 -4.53
C ALA A 11 0.48 -4.30 -5.41
N ILE A 12 -0.43 -5.20 -5.83
CA ILE A 12 -0.09 -6.30 -6.74
C ILE A 12 0.07 -5.81 -8.19
N LEU A 13 -0.87 -4.98 -8.68
CA LEU A 13 -0.88 -4.53 -10.07
C LEU A 13 0.05 -3.33 -10.31
N LEU A 14 0.15 -2.42 -9.34
CA LEU A 14 0.84 -1.13 -9.45
C LEU A 14 1.88 -0.95 -8.32
N GLY A 15 2.32 -2.05 -7.70
CA GLY A 15 3.31 -2.05 -6.62
C GLY A 15 4.64 -1.48 -7.02
N GLY A 16 5.09 -1.73 -8.26
CA GLY A 16 6.32 -1.16 -8.80
C GLY A 16 6.33 0.37 -8.81
N LEU A 17 5.16 0.99 -9.01
CA LEU A 17 4.99 2.45 -8.98
C LEU A 17 4.72 2.98 -7.56
N GLY A 18 4.45 2.11 -6.58
CA GLY A 18 4.10 2.51 -5.22
C GLY A 18 2.74 3.17 -5.07
N ILE A 19 1.82 3.00 -6.02
CA ILE A 19 0.50 3.68 -6.03
C ILE A 19 -0.32 3.31 -4.78
N HIS A 20 -0.18 2.09 -4.27
CA HIS A 20 -0.82 1.68 -3.02
C HIS A 20 -0.39 2.50 -1.80
N LYS A 21 0.83 3.05 -1.79
CA LYS A 21 1.30 3.93 -0.70
C LYS A 21 0.58 5.26 -0.71
N PHE A 22 0.34 5.83 -1.89
CA PHE A 22 -0.44 7.04 -2.05
C PHE A 22 -1.89 6.84 -1.60
N TYR A 23 -2.51 5.72 -1.98
CA TYR A 23 -3.86 5.35 -1.52
C TYR A 23 -3.94 5.27 0.01
N LEU A 24 -2.89 4.77 0.67
CA LEU A 24 -2.82 4.67 2.12
C LEU A 24 -2.49 6.01 2.83
N GLY A 25 -2.23 7.09 2.09
CA GLY A 25 -1.84 8.40 2.61
C GLY A 25 -0.36 8.51 2.96
N LYS A 26 0.48 7.57 2.51
CA LYS A 26 1.92 7.53 2.79
C LYS A 26 2.72 8.13 1.62
N LEU A 27 2.56 9.43 1.42
CA LEU A 27 3.09 10.17 0.28
C LEU A 27 4.62 10.03 0.15
N GLY A 28 5.37 10.16 1.25
CA GLY A 28 6.83 9.98 1.24
C GLY A 28 7.28 8.57 0.82
N GLN A 29 6.56 7.52 1.25
CA GLN A 29 6.86 6.15 0.80
C GLN A 29 6.50 5.95 -0.68
N GLY A 30 5.41 6.56 -1.15
CA GLY A 30 5.03 6.52 -2.56
C GLY A 30 6.06 7.19 -3.47
N ILE A 31 6.58 8.36 -3.08
CA ILE A 31 7.64 9.05 -3.82
C ILE A 31 8.91 8.18 -3.85
N LEU A 32 9.29 7.57 -2.73
CA LEU A 32 10.43 6.68 -2.68
C LEU A 32 10.28 5.51 -3.68
N TYR A 33 9.10 4.89 -3.73
CA TYR A 33 8.83 3.82 -4.68
C TYR A 33 8.92 4.30 -6.13
N LEU A 34 8.39 5.48 -6.46
CA LEU A 34 8.50 6.06 -7.80
C LEU A 34 9.96 6.30 -8.20
N LEU A 35 10.78 6.86 -7.29
CA LEU A 35 12.20 7.12 -7.55
C LEU A 35 13.00 5.84 -7.79
N PHE A 36 12.62 4.74 -7.14
CA PHE A 36 13.27 3.43 -7.30
C PHE A 36 12.55 2.51 -8.28
N SER A 37 11.45 2.93 -8.92
CA SER A 37 10.60 2.07 -9.75
C SER A 37 11.37 1.43 -10.91
N TRP A 38 12.37 2.13 -11.44
CA TRP A 38 13.24 1.66 -12.53
C TRP A 38 14.20 0.52 -12.12
N THR A 39 14.43 0.33 -10.82
CA THR A 39 15.29 -0.76 -10.30
C THR A 39 14.55 -2.11 -10.23
N GLY A 40 13.22 -2.13 -10.39
CA GLY A 40 12.39 -3.33 -10.25
C GLY A 40 12.20 -3.80 -8.79
N ILE A 41 13.04 -3.37 -7.85
CA ILE A 41 12.95 -3.70 -6.41
C ILE A 41 11.57 -3.33 -5.83
N PRO A 42 11.01 -2.12 -6.09
CA PRO A 42 9.70 -1.76 -5.54
C PRO A 42 8.56 -2.65 -6.04
N SER A 43 8.71 -3.30 -7.19
CA SER A 43 7.70 -4.23 -7.73
C SER A 43 7.58 -5.48 -6.86
N ILE A 44 8.72 -6.05 -6.46
CA ILE A 44 8.77 -7.23 -5.58
C ILE A 44 8.25 -6.87 -4.18
N ILE A 45 8.70 -5.75 -3.62
CA ILE A 45 8.26 -5.32 -2.29
C ILE A 45 6.75 -5.00 -2.33
N GLY A 46 6.28 -4.28 -3.35
CA GLY A 46 4.87 -3.97 -3.56
C GLY A 46 4.01 -5.22 -3.66
N PHE A 47 4.48 -6.24 -4.39
CA PHE A 47 3.78 -7.53 -4.49
C PHE A 47 3.64 -8.22 -3.12
N ILE A 48 4.73 -8.30 -2.35
CA ILE A 48 4.72 -8.88 -0.99
C ILE A 48 3.78 -8.07 -0.08
N GLU A 49 3.85 -6.74 -0.12
CA GLU A 49 2.96 -5.87 0.64
C GLU A 49 1.49 -6.04 0.24
N GLY A 50 1.22 -6.26 -1.05
CA GLY A 50 -0.12 -6.51 -1.55
C GLY A 50 -0.72 -7.77 -0.97
N ILE A 51 0.03 -8.88 -0.99
CA ILE A 51 -0.37 -10.12 -0.31
C ILE A 51 -0.59 -9.84 1.19
N LEU A 52 0.36 -9.14 1.83
CA LEU A 52 0.31 -8.84 3.25
C LEU A 52 -0.91 -7.99 3.64
N TYR A 53 -1.40 -7.11 2.76
CA TYR A 53 -2.63 -6.36 2.98
C TYR A 53 -3.88 -7.22 2.80
N LEU A 54 -3.88 -8.14 1.83
CA LEU A 54 -5.00 -9.06 1.61
C LEU A 54 -5.18 -10.05 2.76
N VAL A 55 -4.08 -10.58 3.33
CA VAL A 55 -4.14 -11.51 4.46
C VAL A 55 -4.30 -10.82 5.82
N LYS A 56 -4.19 -9.49 5.88
CA LYS A 56 -4.36 -8.74 7.13
C LYS A 56 -5.84 -8.70 7.53
N SER A 57 -6.11 -8.91 8.82
CA SER A 57 -7.46 -8.72 9.38
C SER A 57 -7.93 -7.27 9.22
N ASP A 58 -9.23 -7.08 8.96
CA ASP A 58 -9.85 -5.77 8.75
C ASP A 58 -9.63 -4.83 9.94
N GLU A 59 -9.75 -5.32 11.18
CA GLU A 59 -9.48 -4.52 12.39
C GLU A 59 -8.06 -3.97 12.42
N LYS A 60 -7.06 -4.81 12.15
CA LYS A 60 -5.65 -4.38 12.12
C LYS A 60 -5.36 -3.42 10.97
N PHE A 61 -6.09 -3.53 9.87
CA PHE A 61 -5.98 -2.58 8.76
C PHE A 61 -6.63 -1.24 9.14
N ASN A 62 -7.84 -1.27 9.69
CA ASN A 62 -8.61 -0.10 10.06
C ASN A 62 -7.89 0.70 11.15
N GLN A 63 -7.40 0.04 12.20
CA GLN A 63 -6.60 0.66 13.26
C GLN A 63 -5.34 1.37 12.71
N LYS A 64 -4.69 0.80 11.69
CA LYS A 64 -3.45 1.36 11.14
C LYS A 64 -3.66 2.48 10.13
N TYR A 65 -4.74 2.44 9.35
CA TYR A 65 -4.90 3.29 8.18
C TYR A 65 -6.12 4.22 8.22
N ASN A 66 -7.11 3.92 9.06
CA ASN A 66 -8.39 4.62 9.16
C ASN A 66 -8.69 5.18 10.55
N TYR A 67 -7.96 4.80 11.60
CA TYR A 67 -8.19 5.28 12.98
C TYR A 67 -8.24 6.81 13.10
N HIS A 68 -7.37 7.53 12.39
CA HIS A 68 -7.34 9.01 12.39
C HIS A 68 -8.48 9.66 11.58
N LEU A 69 -9.45 8.89 11.08
CA LEU A 69 -10.64 9.40 10.39
C LEU A 69 -11.90 9.33 11.27
N GLU A 70 -11.77 8.84 12.51
CA GLU A 70 -12.85 8.72 13.50
C GLU A 70 -12.73 9.78 14.64
N ASP A 71 -11.69 10.63 14.61
CA ASP A 71 -11.52 11.82 15.45
C ASP A 71 -12.14 13.08 14.80
#